data_AF-A0A443ZJ49-F1
#
_entry.id   AF-A0A443ZJ49-F1
#
_cell.length_a   1.000
_cell.length_b   1.000
_cell.length_c   1.000
_cell.angle_alpha   90.00
_cell.angle_beta   90.00
_cell.angle_gamma   90.00
#
_symmetry.space_group_name_H-M   'P 1'
#
loop_
_entity.id
_entity.type
_entity.pdbx_description
1 polymer ?
#
loop_
_entity_poly.entity_id
_entity_poly.type
_entity_poly.pdbx_seq_one_letter_code
_entity_poly.pdbx_strand_id
1 'polypeptide(L)'
;MKIPITTDVQRLAVESFRSFLASEVAPVARLFEGRSLPALKLRELTQGIAEFGLPGASIAQALGGMGLSAETEALLFEELGAVSSVIAECVLGNLLVASALAHLPPGRDALRKRYLPGLLAGRGFGGFCVEQAQGISACPTDDGWVINGNHQWICNGRFADVLITPLPTDDGACCYVVMEREQHGYVSGSDAAFPPRMTLSNVRLSADLSDAQKRSVAHVLAGISAQRR
;
A
#
# COMPACT_ATOMS: atom_id res chain seq x y z
N MET A 1 19.81 8.14 -15.34
CA MET A 1 19.37 7.82 -16.72
C MET A 1 17.93 8.28 -16.81
N LYS A 2 17.55 9.10 -17.80
CA LYS A 2 16.15 9.52 -17.98
C LYS A 2 15.41 8.52 -18.86
N ILE A 3 14.15 8.24 -18.56
CA ILE A 3 13.30 7.42 -19.41
C ILE A 3 13.02 8.19 -20.72
N PRO A 4 13.21 7.58 -21.91
CA PRO A 4 12.96 8.26 -23.17
C PRO A 4 11.46 8.48 -23.39
N ILE A 5 11.07 9.68 -23.80
CA ILE A 5 9.72 10.01 -24.23
C ILE A 5 9.60 9.67 -25.71
N THR A 6 8.66 8.78 -26.06
CA THR A 6 8.53 8.24 -27.42
C THR A 6 7.25 8.65 -28.13
N THR A 7 6.28 9.23 -27.40
CA THR A 7 4.99 9.65 -27.97
C THR A 7 4.62 11.08 -27.56
N ASP A 8 3.75 11.71 -28.35
CA ASP A 8 3.21 13.05 -28.03
C ASP A 8 2.33 13.04 -26.79
N VAL A 9 1.58 11.95 -26.56
CA VAL A 9 0.76 11.75 -25.36
C VAL A 9 1.63 11.73 -24.10
N GLN A 10 2.73 10.97 -24.11
CA GLN A 10 3.69 10.97 -23.00
C GLN A 10 4.29 12.36 -22.78
N ARG A 11 4.64 13.07 -23.86
CA ARG A 11 5.22 14.41 -23.76
C ARG A 11 4.26 15.38 -23.06
N LEU A 12 3.01 15.44 -23.51
CA LEU A 12 1.98 16.31 -22.93
C LEU A 12 1.68 15.96 -21.46
N ALA A 13 1.57 14.66 -21.14
CA ALA A 13 1.37 14.19 -19.78
C ALA A 13 2.51 14.64 -18.86
N VAL A 14 3.76 14.44 -19.27
CA VAL A 14 4.95 14.81 -18.51
C VAL A 14 5.10 16.33 -18.37
N GLU A 15 4.87 17.11 -19.43
CA GLU A 15 5.00 18.58 -19.39
C GLU A 15 3.97 19.24 -18.48
N SER A 16 2.71 18.80 -18.57
CA SER A 16 1.64 19.30 -17.69
C SER A 16 1.91 18.91 -16.24
N PHE A 17 2.32 17.66 -15.99
CA PHE A 17 2.62 17.19 -14.65
C PHE A 17 3.82 17.91 -14.03
N ARG A 18 4.92 18.12 -14.79
CA ARG A 18 6.07 18.92 -14.34
C ARG A 18 5.66 20.32 -13.89
N SER A 19 4.77 20.96 -14.64
CA SER A 19 4.30 22.32 -14.32
C SER A 19 3.51 22.34 -13.00
N PHE A 20 2.66 21.35 -12.76
CA PHE A 20 1.97 21.16 -11.49
C PHE A 20 2.94 20.84 -10.35
N LEU A 21 3.90 19.92 -10.56
CA LEU A 21 4.89 19.57 -9.55
C LEU A 21 5.74 20.78 -9.13
N ALA A 22 6.14 21.64 -10.09
CA ALA A 22 6.94 22.82 -9.81
C ALA A 22 6.18 23.89 -9.00
N SER A 23 4.87 24.03 -9.23
CA SER A 23 4.01 25.04 -8.60
C SER A 23 3.47 24.59 -7.24
N GLU A 24 2.95 23.36 -7.14
CA GLU A 24 2.19 22.90 -5.98
C GLU A 24 3.01 21.98 -5.06
N VAL A 25 3.83 21.09 -5.62
CA VAL A 25 4.51 20.03 -4.84
C VAL A 25 5.88 20.46 -4.35
N ALA A 26 6.71 21.03 -5.24
CA ALA A 26 8.10 21.37 -4.95
C ALA A 26 8.26 22.40 -3.81
N PRO A 27 7.43 23.46 -3.69
CA PRO A 27 7.52 24.37 -2.56
C PRO A 27 7.26 23.69 -1.22
N VAL A 28 6.29 22.77 -1.17
CA VAL A 28 5.96 22.03 0.05
C VAL A 28 7.06 21.02 0.37
N ALA A 29 7.55 20.28 -0.62
CA ALA A 29 8.65 19.33 -0.44
C ALA A 29 9.89 20.01 0.16
N ARG A 30 10.27 21.18 -0.36
CA ARG A 30 11.39 21.98 0.19
C ARG A 30 11.13 22.46 1.61
N LEU A 31 9.90 22.90 1.92
CA LEU A 31 9.54 23.37 3.26
C LEU A 31 9.69 22.27 4.33
N PHE A 32 9.45 21.01 3.96
CA PHE A 32 9.53 19.86 4.85
C PHE A 32 10.78 19.00 4.63
N GLU A 33 11.79 19.51 3.93
CA GLU A 33 13.06 18.80 3.77
C GLU A 33 13.71 18.53 5.14
N GLY A 34 14.02 17.26 5.41
CA GLY A 34 14.55 16.82 6.72
C GLY A 34 13.51 16.84 7.86
N ARG A 35 12.22 17.02 7.56
CA ARG A 35 11.12 17.04 8.55
C ARG A 35 10.00 16.10 8.12
N SER A 36 9.15 15.68 9.06
CA SER A 36 7.95 14.93 8.70
C SER A 36 6.92 15.83 8.03
N LEU A 37 6.44 15.42 6.85
CA LEU A 37 5.32 16.05 6.17
C LEU A 37 4.00 15.73 6.91
N PRO A 38 3.15 16.73 7.23
CA PRO A 38 1.85 16.48 7.84
C PRO A 38 0.95 15.63 6.94
N ALA A 39 0.28 14.63 7.53
CA ALA A 39 -0.54 13.68 6.78
C ALA A 39 -1.67 14.35 5.96
N LEU A 40 -2.29 15.41 6.51
CA LEU A 40 -3.31 16.18 5.78
C LEU A 40 -2.72 16.85 4.53
N LYS A 41 -1.53 17.46 4.65
CA LYS A 41 -0.89 18.11 3.51
C LYS A 41 -0.44 17.10 2.46
N LEU A 42 0.07 15.95 2.89
CA LEU A 42 0.39 14.84 1.99
C LEU A 42 -0.86 14.38 1.22
N ARG A 43 -2.01 14.23 1.89
CA ARG A 43 -3.28 13.84 1.26
C ARG A 43 -3.79 14.86 0.25
N GLU A 44 -3.63 16.16 0.50
CA GLU A 44 -3.93 17.22 -0.47
C GLU A 44 -3.06 17.09 -1.73
N LEU A 45 -1.74 16.94 -1.55
CA LEU A 45 -0.81 16.81 -2.68
C LEU A 45 -1.09 15.53 -3.48
N THR A 46 -1.35 14.41 -2.81
CA THR A 46 -1.67 13.15 -3.49
C THR A 46 -2.97 13.21 -4.28
N GLN A 47 -3.98 13.95 -3.83
CA GLN A 47 -5.20 14.19 -4.61
C GLN A 47 -4.91 14.98 -5.89
N GLY A 48 -4.11 16.05 -5.80
CA GLY A 48 -3.71 16.80 -7.01
C GLY A 48 -2.85 15.95 -7.96
N ILE A 49 -1.95 15.13 -7.43
CA ILE A 49 -1.16 14.17 -8.21
C ILE A 49 -2.04 13.14 -8.94
N ALA A 50 -3.14 12.70 -8.31
CA ALA A 50 -4.09 11.77 -8.91
C ALA A 50 -4.78 12.31 -10.18
N GLU A 51 -4.95 13.63 -10.30
CA GLU A 51 -5.51 14.25 -11.50
C GLU A 51 -4.61 14.10 -12.73
N PHE A 52 -3.30 13.94 -12.53
CA PHE A 52 -2.31 13.66 -13.58
C PHE A 52 -2.10 12.17 -13.83
N GLY A 53 -2.76 11.33 -13.05
CA GLY A 53 -2.81 9.89 -13.26
C GLY A 53 -2.05 9.06 -12.27
N LEU A 54 -1.31 9.60 -11.29
CA LEU A 54 -0.67 8.74 -10.29
C LEU A 54 -1.54 8.60 -9.04
N PRO A 55 -1.88 7.38 -8.58
CA PRO A 55 -1.28 6.08 -8.95
C PRO A 55 -2.09 5.25 -9.96
N GLY A 56 -3.08 5.83 -10.64
CA GLY A 56 -4.04 5.11 -11.48
C GLY A 56 -3.73 5.04 -12.97
N ALA A 57 -2.54 5.43 -13.41
CA ALA A 57 -2.24 5.66 -14.81
C ALA A 57 -2.32 4.35 -15.58
N SER A 58 -1.66 3.30 -15.10
CA SER A 58 -1.66 1.98 -15.74
C SER A 58 -2.87 1.10 -15.38
N ILE A 59 -3.66 1.50 -14.38
CA ILE A 59 -4.85 0.77 -13.96
C ILE A 59 -5.94 0.87 -15.03
N ALA A 60 -6.59 -0.26 -15.36
CA ALA A 60 -7.62 -0.32 -16.39
C ALA A 60 -8.78 0.65 -16.11
N GLN A 61 -9.32 1.26 -17.16
CA GLN A 61 -10.46 2.17 -17.07
C GLN A 61 -11.70 1.54 -16.44
N ALA A 62 -11.95 0.25 -16.70
CA ALA A 62 -13.05 -0.50 -16.09
C ALA A 62 -12.94 -0.59 -14.55
N LEU A 63 -11.76 -0.35 -13.99
CA LEU A 63 -11.48 -0.33 -12.56
C LEU A 63 -11.33 1.11 -12.01
N GLY A 64 -11.57 2.12 -12.83
CA GLY A 64 -11.48 3.55 -12.45
C GLY A 64 -10.09 4.16 -12.63
N GLY A 65 -9.15 3.47 -13.27
CA GLY A 65 -7.87 4.05 -13.69
C GLY A 65 -7.94 4.74 -15.06
N MET A 66 -6.78 5.13 -15.60
CA MET A 66 -6.72 5.84 -16.89
C MET A 66 -6.47 4.92 -18.09
N GLY A 67 -5.94 3.70 -17.87
CA GLY A 67 -5.59 2.76 -18.93
C GLY A 67 -4.43 3.21 -19.82
N LEU A 68 -3.53 4.03 -19.28
CA LEU A 68 -2.27 4.43 -19.93
C LEU A 68 -1.24 3.29 -19.87
N SER A 69 -0.15 3.44 -20.59
CA SER A 69 0.93 2.46 -20.59
C SER A 69 1.76 2.53 -19.30
N ALA A 70 2.36 1.40 -18.90
CA ALA A 70 3.25 1.35 -17.74
C ALA A 70 4.47 2.26 -17.90
N GLU A 71 4.95 2.47 -19.13
CA GLU A 71 6.03 3.42 -19.44
C GLU A 71 5.61 4.86 -19.16
N THR A 72 4.34 5.20 -19.43
CA THR A 72 3.80 6.53 -19.13
C THR A 72 3.70 6.74 -17.62
N GLU A 73 3.24 5.74 -16.87
CA GLU A 73 3.24 5.78 -15.41
C GLU A 73 4.66 5.93 -14.82
N ALA A 74 5.62 5.20 -15.37
CA ALA A 74 7.02 5.29 -14.97
C ALA A 74 7.63 6.68 -15.23
N LEU A 75 7.30 7.31 -16.37
CA LEU A 75 7.69 8.70 -16.67
C LEU A 75 7.13 9.68 -15.65
N LEU A 76 5.87 9.54 -15.24
CA LEU A 76 5.28 10.39 -14.21
C LEU A 76 5.98 10.19 -12.86
N PHE A 77 6.25 8.94 -12.46
CA PHE A 77 7.00 8.66 -11.23
C PHE A 77 8.44 9.20 -11.26
N GLU A 78 9.11 9.18 -12.42
CA GLU A 78 10.45 9.79 -12.58
C GLU A 78 10.41 11.29 -12.24
N GLU A 79 9.40 12.01 -12.73
CA GLU A 79 9.24 13.44 -12.44
C GLU A 79 8.88 13.71 -10.97
N LEU A 80 7.97 12.93 -10.40
CA LEU A 80 7.58 13.07 -8.99
C LEU A 80 8.76 12.76 -8.06
N GLY A 81 9.51 11.70 -8.35
CA GLY A 81 10.70 11.30 -7.58
C GLY A 81 11.83 12.33 -7.63
N ALA A 82 11.97 13.04 -8.75
CA ALA A 82 12.93 14.15 -8.87
C ALA A 82 12.58 15.35 -7.97
N VAL A 83 11.30 15.51 -7.60
CA VAL A 83 10.83 16.58 -6.71
C VAL A 83 10.80 16.16 -5.25
N SER A 84 10.30 14.96 -4.95
CA SER A 84 10.25 14.44 -3.58
C SER A 84 10.16 12.92 -3.55
N SER A 85 11.20 12.29 -3.03
CA SER A 85 11.21 10.83 -2.79
C SER A 85 10.15 10.40 -1.78
N VAL A 86 9.89 11.20 -0.74
CA VAL A 86 8.90 10.88 0.31
C VAL A 86 7.47 10.87 -0.25
N ILE A 87 7.12 11.86 -1.07
CA ILE A 87 5.79 11.91 -1.69
C ILE A 87 5.68 10.82 -2.75
N ALA A 88 6.73 10.59 -3.54
CA ALA A 88 6.78 9.51 -4.52
C ALA A 88 6.57 8.13 -3.88
N GLU A 89 7.23 7.85 -2.74
CA GLU A 89 7.04 6.60 -1.99
C GLU A 89 5.60 6.43 -1.53
N CYS A 90 4.97 7.50 -1.06
CA CYS A 90 3.59 7.45 -0.61
C CYS A 90 2.62 7.11 -1.76
N VAL A 91 2.79 7.77 -2.91
CA VAL A 91 1.99 7.49 -4.12
C VAL A 91 2.27 6.09 -4.65
N LEU A 92 3.52 5.62 -4.57
CA LEU A 92 3.90 4.26 -4.92
C LEU A 92 3.22 3.21 -4.01
N GLY A 93 3.11 3.48 -2.71
CA GLY A 93 2.36 2.63 -1.79
C GLY A 93 0.90 2.45 -2.23
N ASN A 94 0.26 3.52 -2.70
CA ASN A 94 -1.08 3.44 -3.27
C ASN A 94 -1.10 2.61 -4.56
N LEU A 95 -0.13 2.77 -5.46
CA LEU A 95 -0.01 1.97 -6.68
C LEU A 95 0.13 0.48 -6.37
N LEU A 96 0.98 0.11 -5.41
CA LEU A 96 1.19 -1.29 -5.02
C LEU A 96 -0.12 -1.94 -4.55
N VAL A 97 -0.85 -1.26 -3.67
CA VAL A 97 -2.15 -1.75 -3.19
C VAL A 97 -3.20 -1.75 -4.30
N ALA A 98 -3.28 -0.69 -5.11
CA ALA A 98 -4.21 -0.60 -6.22
C ALA A 98 -3.98 -1.71 -7.26
N SER A 99 -2.73 -1.97 -7.62
CA SER A 99 -2.34 -3.04 -8.54
C SER A 99 -2.67 -4.42 -7.98
N ALA A 100 -2.36 -4.68 -6.69
CA ALA A 100 -2.73 -5.93 -6.04
C ALA A 100 -4.25 -6.16 -6.05
N LEU A 101 -5.05 -5.12 -5.78
CA LEU A 101 -6.51 -5.18 -5.83
C LEU A 101 -7.02 -5.40 -7.27
N ALA A 102 -6.43 -4.74 -8.26
CA ALA A 102 -6.80 -4.88 -9.66
C ALA A 102 -6.63 -6.34 -10.15
N HIS A 103 -5.56 -7.01 -9.74
CA HIS A 103 -5.22 -8.38 -10.15
C HIS A 103 -5.86 -9.48 -9.29
N LEU A 104 -6.78 -9.15 -8.37
CA LEU A 104 -7.47 -10.17 -7.59
C LEU A 104 -8.22 -11.19 -8.47
N PRO A 105 -8.40 -12.43 -8.03
CA PRO A 105 -9.26 -13.37 -8.73
C PRO A 105 -10.73 -12.91 -8.71
N PRO A 106 -11.57 -13.40 -9.64
CA PRO A 106 -13.02 -13.20 -9.59
C PRO A 106 -13.61 -13.59 -8.23
N GLY A 107 -14.67 -12.90 -7.80
CA GLY A 107 -15.31 -13.13 -6.50
C GLY A 107 -14.74 -12.31 -5.33
N ARG A 108 -13.76 -11.44 -5.59
CA ARG A 108 -13.20 -10.48 -4.60
C ARG A 108 -13.54 -9.02 -4.91
N ASP A 109 -14.57 -8.78 -5.70
CA ASP A 109 -14.94 -7.45 -6.18
C ASP A 109 -15.31 -6.48 -5.05
N ALA A 110 -15.76 -6.99 -3.90
CA ALA A 110 -16.02 -6.17 -2.72
C ALA A 110 -14.77 -5.39 -2.25
N LEU A 111 -13.58 -6.01 -2.29
CA LEU A 111 -12.32 -5.36 -1.90
C LEU A 111 -11.96 -4.25 -2.90
N ARG A 112 -12.10 -4.52 -4.20
CA ARG A 112 -11.86 -3.51 -5.25
C ARG A 112 -12.79 -2.32 -5.09
N LYS A 113 -14.10 -2.58 -5.00
CA LYS A 113 -15.14 -1.56 -4.88
C LYS A 113 -14.94 -0.68 -3.63
N ARG A 114 -14.46 -1.28 -2.53
CA ARG A 114 -14.24 -0.56 -1.27
C ARG A 114 -13.00 0.34 -1.32
N TYR A 115 -11.86 -0.18 -1.78
CA TYR A 115 -10.58 0.51 -1.57
C TYR A 115 -10.05 1.23 -2.81
N LEU A 116 -10.26 0.67 -4.00
CA LEU A 116 -9.62 1.16 -5.22
C LEU A 116 -10.01 2.61 -5.54
N PRO A 117 -11.30 3.04 -5.48
CA PRO A 117 -11.66 4.43 -5.79
C PRO A 117 -11.02 5.47 -4.86
N GLY A 118 -10.76 5.11 -3.59
CA GLY A 118 -10.11 6.00 -2.63
C GLY A 118 -8.62 6.13 -2.88
N LEU A 119 -7.94 5.03 -3.20
CA LEU A 119 -6.52 4.98 -3.51
C LEU A 119 -6.18 5.70 -4.81
N LEU A 120 -6.97 5.44 -5.87
CA LEU A 120 -6.78 6.06 -7.18
C LEU A 120 -7.01 7.56 -7.16
N ALA A 121 -7.92 8.03 -6.32
CA ALA A 121 -8.20 9.46 -6.15
C ALA A 121 -7.29 10.14 -5.12
N GLY A 122 -6.32 9.44 -4.53
CA GLY A 122 -5.44 10.00 -3.49
C GLY A 122 -6.13 10.36 -2.17
N ARG A 123 -7.39 9.94 -1.98
CA ARG A 123 -8.16 10.19 -0.75
C ARG A 123 -7.80 9.24 0.39
N GLY A 124 -7.14 8.13 0.08
CA GLY A 124 -6.68 7.11 1.02
C GLY A 124 -5.22 6.74 0.78
N PHE A 125 -4.58 6.17 1.79
CA PHE A 125 -3.22 5.65 1.66
C PHE A 125 -3.16 4.13 1.79
N GLY A 126 -2.46 3.50 0.86
CA GLY A 126 -2.14 2.09 0.82
C GLY A 126 -0.72 1.82 1.30
N GLY A 127 -0.54 0.78 2.10
CA GLY A 127 0.75 0.22 2.45
C GLY A 127 0.89 -1.22 1.99
N PHE A 128 2.12 -1.66 1.76
CA PHE A 128 2.41 -3.04 1.38
C PHE A 128 3.61 -3.56 2.17
N CYS A 129 3.43 -4.69 2.85
CA CYS A 129 4.54 -5.37 3.51
C CYS A 129 5.27 -6.27 2.50
N VAL A 130 6.57 -5.99 2.31
CA VAL A 130 7.42 -6.69 1.32
C VAL A 130 8.07 -7.94 1.91
N GLU A 131 8.26 -7.96 3.23
CA GLU A 131 8.84 -9.10 3.93
C GLU A 131 7.83 -10.25 4.08
N GLN A 132 8.33 -11.48 4.09
CA GLN A 132 7.55 -12.65 4.47
C GLN A 132 7.12 -12.56 5.94
N ALA A 133 6.15 -13.37 6.35
CA ALA A 133 5.51 -13.30 7.67
C ALA A 133 6.37 -13.88 8.82
N GLN A 134 7.62 -13.46 8.94
CA GLN A 134 8.49 -13.85 10.05
C GLN A 134 8.10 -13.08 11.32
N GLY A 135 8.00 -13.79 12.45
CA GLY A 135 7.69 -13.17 13.74
C GLY A 135 6.22 -12.74 13.91
N ILE A 136 5.32 -13.27 13.09
CA ILE A 136 3.86 -13.12 13.20
C ILE A 136 3.23 -14.41 13.73
N SER A 137 2.35 -14.29 14.70
CA SER A 137 1.50 -15.37 15.22
C SER A 137 0.03 -15.04 14.99
N ALA A 138 -0.79 -16.07 14.79
CA ALA A 138 -2.16 -15.93 14.34
C ALA A 138 -3.10 -16.94 15.02
N CYS A 139 -3.68 -16.58 16.17
CA CYS A 139 -4.41 -17.49 17.03
C CYS A 139 -5.91 -17.58 16.68
N PRO A 140 -6.51 -18.77 16.52
CA PRO A 140 -7.95 -18.88 16.29
C PRO A 140 -8.74 -18.49 17.52
N THR A 141 -9.94 -17.99 17.29
CA THR A 141 -10.96 -17.66 18.28
C THR A 141 -12.33 -18.02 17.73
N ASP A 142 -13.35 -18.03 18.57
CA ASP A 142 -14.73 -18.34 18.16
C ASP A 142 -15.24 -17.39 17.06
N ASP A 143 -14.75 -16.14 17.04
CA ASP A 143 -15.18 -15.09 16.11
C ASP A 143 -14.20 -14.83 14.94
N GLY A 144 -13.12 -15.63 14.83
CA GLY A 144 -12.08 -15.44 13.82
C GLY A 144 -10.67 -15.63 14.36
N TRP A 145 -9.81 -14.62 14.27
CA TRP A 145 -8.38 -14.74 14.55
C TRP A 145 -7.81 -13.54 15.30
N VAL A 146 -6.83 -13.79 16.17
CA VAL A 146 -6.03 -12.78 16.88
C VAL A 146 -4.60 -12.84 16.38
N ILE A 147 -4.16 -11.76 15.72
CA ILE A 147 -2.83 -11.62 15.13
C ILE A 147 -1.93 -10.79 16.04
N ASN A 148 -0.72 -11.29 16.29
CA ASN A 148 0.32 -10.61 17.05
C ASN A 148 1.67 -10.72 16.34
N GLY A 149 2.54 -9.73 16.50
CA GLY A 149 3.90 -9.79 16.00
C GLY A 149 4.40 -8.49 15.41
N ASN A 150 5.51 -8.56 14.69
CA ASN A 150 6.08 -7.39 14.03
C ASN A 150 6.47 -7.72 12.59
N HIS A 151 6.06 -6.87 11.66
CA HIS A 151 6.59 -6.86 10.30
C HIS A 151 7.65 -5.77 10.17
N GLN A 152 8.65 -6.01 9.33
CA GLN A 152 9.59 -4.99 8.88
C GLN A 152 9.39 -4.74 7.38
N TRP A 153 10.05 -3.70 6.84
CA TRP A 153 10.06 -3.39 5.41
C TRP A 153 8.67 -3.13 4.82
N ILE A 154 7.96 -2.20 5.43
CA ILE A 154 6.59 -1.83 5.04
C ILE A 154 6.63 -0.55 4.23
N CYS A 155 6.36 -0.67 2.93
CA CYS A 155 6.23 0.48 2.05
C CYS A 155 5.02 1.31 2.48
N ASN A 156 5.23 2.62 2.65
CA ASN A 156 4.22 3.59 3.06
C ASN A 156 3.47 3.23 4.36
N GLY A 157 4.08 2.40 5.24
CA GLY A 157 3.42 1.87 6.43
C GLY A 157 2.97 2.94 7.41
N ARG A 158 3.65 4.10 7.45
CA ARG A 158 3.28 5.23 8.31
C ARG A 158 1.94 5.85 7.96
N PHE A 159 1.71 6.13 6.68
CA PHE A 159 0.51 6.87 6.25
C PHE A 159 -0.63 5.94 5.87
N ALA A 160 -0.35 4.65 5.63
CA ALA A 160 -1.33 3.67 5.20
C ALA A 160 -2.59 3.65 6.08
N ASP A 161 -3.73 3.95 5.48
CA ASP A 161 -5.08 3.71 6.02
C ASP A 161 -5.44 2.22 5.82
N VAL A 162 -4.95 1.63 4.73
CA VAL A 162 -5.14 0.22 4.35
C VAL A 162 -3.79 -0.42 4.08
N LEU A 163 -3.55 -1.60 4.63
CA LEU A 163 -2.32 -2.36 4.49
C LEU A 163 -2.61 -3.73 3.88
N ILE A 164 -1.81 -4.12 2.90
CA ILE A 164 -1.71 -5.53 2.47
C ILE A 164 -0.50 -6.15 3.18
N THR A 165 -0.74 -7.19 3.98
CA THR A 165 0.30 -7.85 4.77
C THR A 165 0.23 -9.36 4.64
N PRO A 166 1.37 -10.06 4.53
CA PRO A 166 1.39 -11.51 4.52
C PRO A 166 1.18 -12.06 5.94
N LEU A 167 0.40 -13.12 6.06
CA LEU A 167 0.31 -13.98 7.24
C LEU A 167 0.84 -15.37 6.86
N PRO A 168 1.50 -16.08 7.81
CA PRO A 168 2.02 -17.42 7.54
C PRO A 168 0.89 -18.42 7.28
N THR A 169 1.17 -19.53 6.58
CA THR A 169 0.25 -20.66 6.35
C THR A 169 0.80 -21.98 6.89
N ASP A 170 -0.06 -23.00 7.04
CA ASP A 170 0.29 -24.35 7.53
C ASP A 170 1.41 -25.06 6.73
N ASP A 171 1.49 -24.81 5.44
CA ASP A 171 2.46 -25.43 4.52
C ASP A 171 3.76 -24.63 4.36
N GLY A 172 3.96 -23.60 5.18
CA GLY A 172 5.14 -22.73 5.13
C GLY A 172 5.09 -21.68 4.01
N ALA A 173 3.96 -21.53 3.32
CA ALA A 173 3.68 -20.42 2.42
C ALA A 173 3.16 -19.18 3.18
N CYS A 174 2.62 -18.21 2.45
CA CYS A 174 1.96 -17.03 3.02
C CYS A 174 0.65 -16.72 2.29
N CYS A 175 -0.30 -16.10 2.98
CA CYS A 175 -1.39 -15.39 2.32
C CYS A 175 -1.36 -13.91 2.62
N TYR A 176 -1.85 -13.12 1.69
CA TYR A 176 -2.02 -11.69 1.88
C TYR A 176 -3.42 -11.39 2.42
N VAL A 177 -3.47 -10.60 3.48
CA VAL A 177 -4.70 -10.05 4.04
C VAL A 177 -4.70 -8.54 3.92
N VAL A 178 -5.89 -7.96 3.81
CA VAL A 178 -6.11 -6.52 3.83
C VAL A 178 -6.48 -6.13 5.26
N MET A 179 -5.74 -5.19 5.85
CA MET A 179 -6.00 -4.62 7.18
C MET A 179 -6.26 -3.13 7.06
N GLU A 180 -7.31 -2.65 7.70
CA GLU A 180 -7.61 -1.22 7.86
C GLU A 180 -7.12 -0.72 9.22
N ARG A 181 -6.41 0.40 9.25
CA ARG A 181 -5.81 0.93 10.49
C ARG A 181 -6.86 1.20 11.56
N GLU A 182 -7.95 1.87 11.21
CA GLU A 182 -9.01 2.23 12.17
C GLU A 182 -9.71 1.00 12.76
N GLN A 183 -9.94 -0.02 11.94
CA GLN A 183 -10.63 -1.25 12.38
C GLN A 183 -9.70 -2.20 13.14
N HIS A 184 -8.45 -2.33 12.70
CA HIS A 184 -7.54 -3.38 13.15
C HIS A 184 -6.49 -2.89 14.15
N GLY A 185 -6.25 -1.58 14.23
CA GLY A 185 -5.40 -0.98 15.26
C GLY A 185 -3.91 -1.25 15.14
N TYR A 186 -3.39 -1.58 13.95
CA TYR A 186 -1.95 -1.78 13.77
C TYR A 186 -1.17 -0.48 13.95
N VAL A 187 0.01 -0.60 14.59
CA VAL A 187 0.85 0.55 14.92
C VAL A 187 2.07 0.54 14.03
N SER A 188 2.33 1.65 13.35
CA SER A 188 3.54 1.83 12.53
C SER A 188 4.62 2.51 13.35
N GLY A 189 5.88 2.07 13.17
CA GLY A 189 7.06 2.70 13.77
C GLY A 189 7.31 4.12 13.25
N SER A 190 8.21 4.85 13.92
CA SER A 190 8.57 6.22 13.53
C SER A 190 9.45 6.28 12.28
N ASP A 191 9.46 7.42 11.58
CA ASP A 191 10.28 7.66 10.36
C ASP A 191 11.77 7.39 10.56
N ALA A 192 12.28 7.56 11.79
CA ALA A 192 13.70 7.40 12.10
C ALA A 192 14.12 5.93 12.29
N ALA A 193 13.16 5.01 12.42
CA ALA A 193 13.44 3.60 12.60
C ALA A 193 13.60 2.92 11.23
N PHE A 194 14.84 2.61 10.87
CA PHE A 194 15.15 1.79 9.70
C PHE A 194 15.56 0.36 10.13
N PRO A 195 14.98 -0.70 9.56
CA PRO A 195 13.89 -0.67 8.58
C PRO A 195 12.56 -0.24 9.21
N PRO A 196 11.64 0.36 8.43
CA PRO A 196 10.31 0.71 8.90
C PRO A 196 9.58 -0.53 9.39
N ARG A 197 8.90 -0.42 10.53
CA ARG A 197 8.25 -1.55 11.22
C ARG A 197 6.76 -1.30 11.45
N MET A 198 6.01 -2.38 11.60
CA MET A 198 4.66 -2.36 12.15
C MET A 198 4.55 -3.41 13.24
N THR A 199 3.85 -3.04 14.30
CA THR A 199 3.47 -3.93 15.38
C THR A 199 1.98 -4.26 15.28
N LEU A 200 1.69 -5.56 15.32
CA LEU A 200 0.36 -6.12 15.46
C LEU A 200 0.22 -6.56 16.92
N SER A 201 -0.76 -6.01 17.63
CA SER A 201 -1.05 -6.37 19.02
C SER A 201 -2.54 -6.56 19.20
N ASN A 202 -2.95 -7.81 19.40
CA ASN A 202 -4.34 -8.23 19.53
C ASN A 202 -5.22 -7.82 18.34
N VAL A 203 -4.67 -7.84 17.12
CA VAL A 203 -5.41 -7.49 15.91
C VAL A 203 -6.43 -8.57 15.61
N ARG A 204 -7.71 -8.22 15.54
CA ARG A 204 -8.79 -9.19 15.29
C ARG A 204 -9.19 -9.22 13.81
N LEU A 205 -9.10 -10.38 13.20
CA LEU A 205 -9.63 -10.64 11.86
C LEU A 205 -10.88 -11.52 11.96
N SER A 206 -11.95 -11.15 11.25
CA SER A 206 -13.22 -11.88 11.25
C SER A 206 -13.09 -13.30 10.66
N ALA A 207 -13.98 -14.21 11.04
CA ALA A 207 -14.06 -15.55 10.48
C ALA A 207 -14.40 -15.62 8.97
N ASP A 208 -14.92 -14.53 8.37
CA ASP A 208 -15.34 -14.43 6.96
C ASP A 208 -14.18 -14.29 5.95
N LEU A 209 -13.02 -14.80 6.33
CA LEU A 209 -11.90 -14.98 5.41
C LEU A 209 -12.26 -16.05 4.36
N SER A 210 -11.78 -15.90 3.12
CA SER A 210 -11.94 -16.99 2.12
C SER A 210 -11.25 -18.26 2.59
N ASP A 211 -11.56 -19.42 2.01
CA ASP A 211 -10.87 -20.68 2.33
C ASP A 211 -9.35 -20.62 2.14
N ALA A 212 -8.84 -19.85 1.17
CA ALA A 212 -7.41 -19.61 1.02
C ALA A 212 -6.84 -18.86 2.24
N GLN A 213 -7.49 -17.77 2.66
CA GLN A 213 -7.14 -17.01 3.86
C GLN A 213 -7.38 -17.81 5.16
N LYS A 214 -8.43 -18.64 5.26
CA LYS A 214 -8.71 -19.53 6.40
C LYS A 214 -7.64 -20.61 6.56
N ARG A 215 -7.23 -21.27 5.45
CA ARG A 215 -6.11 -22.24 5.42
C ARG A 215 -4.78 -21.60 5.83
N SER A 216 -4.64 -20.31 5.62
CA SER A 216 -3.47 -19.57 6.04
C SER A 216 -3.47 -19.33 7.54
N VAL A 217 -4.57 -18.85 8.09
CA VAL A 217 -4.56 -18.53 9.53
C VAL A 217 -4.59 -19.80 10.41
N ALA A 218 -4.95 -20.97 9.86
CA ALA A 218 -5.07 -22.28 10.52
C ALA A 218 -3.90 -22.77 11.43
N HIS A 219 -2.68 -22.20 11.33
CA HIS A 219 -1.50 -22.67 12.09
C HIS A 219 -1.25 -22.01 13.47
N VAL A 220 -2.20 -22.03 14.39
CA VAL A 220 -1.84 -21.88 15.83
C VAL A 220 -2.11 -23.13 16.66
N LEU A 221 -2.74 -24.15 16.08
CA LEU A 221 -3.05 -25.38 16.82
C LEU A 221 -2.01 -26.52 16.71
N ALA A 222 -0.87 -26.33 16.04
CA ALA A 222 0.19 -27.37 16.00
C ALA A 222 1.57 -26.95 16.55
N GLY A 223 1.84 -25.65 16.75
CA GLY A 223 3.11 -25.18 17.32
C GLY A 223 3.20 -25.22 18.86
N ILE A 224 2.06 -25.22 19.56
CA ILE A 224 2.04 -25.18 21.04
C ILE A 224 2.02 -26.58 21.67
N SER A 225 1.68 -27.63 20.92
CA SER A 225 1.75 -29.02 21.39
C SER A 225 3.12 -29.69 21.20
N ALA A 226 4.05 -29.07 20.46
CA ALA A 226 5.38 -29.63 20.20
C ALA A 226 6.51 -29.07 21.09
N GLN A 227 6.24 -28.04 21.92
CA GLN A 227 7.17 -27.53 22.95
C GLN A 227 6.77 -27.91 24.38
N ARG A 228 5.82 -28.84 24.55
CA ARG A 228 5.49 -29.47 25.85
C ARG A 228 5.64 -30.99 25.82
N ARG A 229 6.70 -31.50 25.18
CA ARG A 229 7.24 -32.83 25.44
C ARG A 229 8.75 -32.76 25.56
#